data_AF-A0A7V3M3G0-F1
#
_entry.id   AF-A0A7V3M3G0-F1
#
_cell.length_a   1.000
_cell.length_b   1.000
_cell.length_c   1.000
_cell.angle_alpha   90.00
_cell.angle_beta   90.00
_cell.angle_gamma   90.00
#
_symmetry.space_group_name_H-M   'P 1'
#
loop_
_entity.id
_entity.type
_entity.pdbx_description
1 polymer ?
#
loop_
_entity_poly.entity_id
_entity_poly.type
_entity_poly.pdbx_seq_one_letter_code
_entity_poly.pdbx_strand_id
1 'polypeptide(L)'
;MGGRIAFVFPGQGSQAVGMGRAFAQVFPEAAARFGAAGRALGFDLAQLCFDGPEEALALTANTQPAILTASLAVLAGLEDRGVKPDFVAGHSLGEYSALVCAGALDFVDAVQVVRKRGEFMQEAVAVGAGAMAALLGLEVAAVEAVCREAAAAGVVEVANLNAPGQVVIAGERAAVERAMAIA
;
A
#
# COMPACT_ATOMS: atom_id res chain seq x y z
N MET A 1 21.91 14.90 -21.04
CA MET A 1 20.52 14.93 -20.58
C MET A 1 20.50 14.43 -19.14
N GLY A 2 20.29 15.30 -18.15
CA GLY A 2 20.10 14.90 -16.76
C GLY A 2 18.76 15.45 -16.30
N GLY A 3 17.71 14.64 -16.42
CA GLY A 3 16.40 14.98 -15.85
C GLY A 3 16.38 14.64 -14.36
N ARG A 4 15.57 15.36 -13.58
CA ARG A 4 15.32 14.99 -12.19
C ARG A 4 14.47 13.71 -12.14
N ILE A 5 14.78 12.80 -11.23
CA ILE A 5 14.10 11.50 -11.06
C ILE A 5 13.25 11.54 -9.80
N ALA A 6 12.00 11.08 -9.89
CA ALA A 6 11.14 10.86 -8.73
C ALA A 6 10.84 9.37 -8.57
N PHE A 7 10.99 8.83 -7.36
CA PHE A 7 10.52 7.50 -7.01
C PHE A 7 9.15 7.59 -6.33
N VAL A 8 8.18 6.88 -6.87
CA VAL A 8 6.82 6.80 -6.32
C VAL A 8 6.55 5.36 -5.91
N PHE A 9 6.22 5.16 -4.64
CA PHE A 9 6.03 3.84 -4.06
C PHE A 9 4.54 3.48 -4.01
N PRO A 10 4.15 2.26 -4.46
CA PRO A 10 2.76 1.85 -4.50
C PRO A 10 2.20 1.57 -3.10
N GLY A 11 0.89 1.76 -2.96
CA GLY A 11 0.13 1.39 -1.77
C GLY A 11 -0.39 -0.05 -1.81
N GLN A 12 -1.27 -0.37 -0.86
CA GLN A 12 -1.99 -1.65 -0.83
C GLN A 12 -2.86 -1.84 -2.08
N GLY A 13 -2.98 -3.08 -2.55
CA GLY A 13 -3.67 -3.45 -3.80
C GLY A 13 -2.71 -3.93 -4.88
N SER A 14 -1.40 -3.68 -4.74
CA SER A 14 -0.36 -4.12 -5.68
C SER A 14 0.31 -5.46 -5.32
N GLN A 15 -0.07 -6.07 -4.19
CA GLN A 15 0.48 -7.35 -3.75
C GLN A 15 0.04 -8.49 -4.67
N ALA A 16 0.94 -9.44 -4.92
CA ALA A 16 0.65 -10.67 -5.64
C ALA A 16 1.61 -11.77 -5.19
N VAL A 17 1.15 -13.02 -5.20
CA VAL A 17 2.04 -14.18 -4.96
C VAL A 17 3.13 -14.21 -6.04
N GLY A 18 4.37 -14.41 -5.62
CA GLY A 18 5.57 -14.33 -6.45
C GLY A 18 6.26 -12.96 -6.44
N MET A 19 5.68 -11.94 -5.79
CA MET A 19 6.29 -10.61 -5.71
C MET A 19 7.69 -10.64 -5.08
N GLY A 20 8.65 -9.94 -5.71
CA GLY A 20 10.03 -9.84 -5.24
C GLY A 20 10.90 -11.08 -5.47
N ARG A 21 10.35 -12.26 -5.84
CA ARG A 21 11.13 -13.49 -6.02
C ARG A 21 12.25 -13.33 -7.05
N ALA A 22 11.89 -12.87 -8.25
CA ALA A 22 12.85 -12.72 -9.35
C ALA A 22 13.99 -11.74 -8.97
N PHE A 23 13.67 -10.68 -8.24
CA PHE A 23 14.69 -9.75 -7.74
C PHE A 23 15.59 -10.39 -6.68
N ALA A 24 15.01 -11.09 -5.70
CA ALA A 24 15.78 -11.77 -4.65
C ALA A 24 16.69 -12.88 -5.21
N GLN A 25 16.34 -13.49 -6.35
CA GLN A 25 17.18 -14.49 -7.02
C GLN A 25 18.39 -13.88 -7.74
N VAL A 26 18.28 -12.63 -8.19
CA VAL A 26 19.34 -11.95 -8.97
C VAL A 26 20.21 -11.04 -8.10
N PHE A 27 19.61 -10.43 -7.08
CA PHE A 27 20.23 -9.37 -6.27
C PHE A 27 20.36 -9.82 -4.81
N PRO A 28 21.58 -10.10 -4.31
CA PRO A 28 21.80 -10.47 -2.90
C PRO A 28 21.24 -9.46 -1.90
N GLU A 29 21.30 -8.17 -2.22
CA GLU A 29 20.74 -7.06 -1.46
C GLU A 29 19.22 -7.13 -1.35
N ALA A 30 18.53 -7.57 -2.40
CA ALA A 30 17.09 -7.81 -2.39
C ALA A 30 16.74 -9.00 -1.48
N ALA A 31 17.49 -10.11 -1.57
CA ALA A 31 17.32 -11.26 -0.68
C ALA A 31 17.57 -10.90 0.79
N ALA A 32 18.57 -10.05 1.06
CA ALA A 32 18.88 -9.57 2.40
C ALA A 32 17.72 -8.76 3.02
N ARG A 33 16.98 -7.96 2.23
CA ARG A 33 15.79 -7.23 2.70
C ARG A 33 14.70 -8.18 3.18
N PHE A 34 14.39 -9.22 2.41
CA PHE A 34 13.42 -10.23 2.83
C PHE A 34 13.85 -10.97 4.09
N GLY A 35 15.13 -11.36 4.18
CA GLY A 35 15.66 -12.01 5.38
C GLY A 35 15.61 -11.11 6.62
N ALA A 36 15.92 -9.82 6.48
CA ALA A 36 15.82 -8.85 7.58
C ALA A 36 14.37 -8.61 8.00
N ALA A 37 13.44 -8.48 7.05
CA ALA A 37 12.01 -8.35 7.35
C ALA A 37 11.47 -9.59 8.07
N GLY A 38 11.83 -10.80 7.62
CA GLY A 38 11.39 -12.03 8.27
C GLY A 38 11.89 -12.15 9.71
N ARG A 39 13.16 -11.78 9.98
CA ARG A 39 13.68 -11.70 11.35
C ARG A 39 12.95 -10.67 12.21
N ALA A 40 12.63 -9.50 11.65
CA ALA A 40 11.93 -8.43 12.35
C ALA A 40 10.49 -8.80 12.74
N LEU A 41 9.84 -9.63 11.92
CA LEU A 41 8.46 -10.08 12.09
C LEU A 41 8.32 -11.41 12.84
N GLY A 42 9.40 -12.21 12.89
CA GLY A 42 9.38 -13.54 13.50
C GLY A 42 8.75 -14.63 12.63
N PHE A 43 8.54 -14.39 11.33
CA PHE A 43 8.06 -15.39 10.37
C PHE A 43 8.69 -15.19 8.99
N ASP A 44 8.62 -16.20 8.12
CA ASP A 44 9.19 -16.12 6.78
C ASP A 44 8.31 -15.29 5.83
N LEU A 45 8.56 -13.98 5.79
CA LEU A 45 7.89 -13.07 4.87
C LEU A 45 8.23 -13.38 3.41
N ALA A 46 9.42 -13.94 3.12
CA ALA A 46 9.82 -14.30 1.77
C ALA A 46 8.94 -15.43 1.26
N GLN A 47 8.77 -16.49 2.05
CA GLN A 47 7.87 -17.60 1.72
C GLN A 47 6.44 -17.11 1.46
N LEU A 48 5.91 -16.23 2.32
CA LEU A 48 4.57 -15.67 2.12
C LEU A 48 4.46 -14.85 0.83
N CYS A 49 5.44 -14.00 0.53
CA CYS A 49 5.43 -13.20 -0.70
C CYS A 49 5.61 -14.06 -1.95
N PHE A 50 6.45 -15.08 -1.87
CA PHE A 50 6.91 -15.85 -3.02
C PHE A 50 5.94 -16.98 -3.37
N ASP A 51 5.47 -17.70 -2.37
CA ASP A 51 4.70 -18.95 -2.50
C ASP A 51 3.25 -18.79 -2.02
N GLY A 52 2.93 -17.73 -1.26
CA GLY A 52 1.59 -17.50 -0.72
C GLY A 52 1.30 -18.30 0.55
N PRO A 53 0.04 -18.68 0.81
CA PRO A 53 -1.13 -18.57 -0.08
C PRO A 53 -1.64 -17.14 -0.25
N GLU A 54 -2.40 -16.88 -1.32
CA GLU A 54 -2.88 -15.55 -1.68
C GLU A 54 -3.78 -14.95 -0.58
N GLU A 55 -4.63 -15.75 0.05
CA GLU A 55 -5.55 -15.31 1.09
C GLU A 55 -4.79 -14.82 2.33
N ALA A 56 -3.68 -15.48 2.67
CA ALA A 56 -2.81 -15.04 3.76
C ALA A 56 -2.06 -13.76 3.38
N LEU A 57 -1.58 -13.64 2.15
CA LEU A 57 -0.90 -12.43 1.67
C LEU A 57 -1.86 -11.22 1.62
N ALA A 58 -3.14 -11.45 1.32
CA ALA A 58 -4.20 -10.45 1.23
C ALA A 58 -4.67 -9.91 2.60
N LEU A 59 -4.31 -10.55 3.72
CA LEU A 59 -4.54 -9.97 5.04
C LEU A 59 -3.75 -8.68 5.17
N THR A 60 -4.41 -7.58 5.53
CA THR A 60 -3.80 -6.23 5.59
C THR A 60 -2.54 -6.20 6.46
N ALA A 61 -2.52 -6.91 7.58
CA ALA A 61 -1.34 -7.04 8.44
C ALA A 61 -0.14 -7.75 7.77
N ASN A 62 -0.37 -8.56 6.75
CA ASN A 62 0.68 -9.22 5.96
C ASN A 62 1.01 -8.44 4.68
N THR A 63 -0.02 -7.91 4.01
CA THR A 63 0.13 -7.12 2.78
C THR A 63 1.03 -5.92 2.98
N GLN A 64 0.88 -5.22 4.11
CA GLN A 64 1.62 -3.99 4.38
C GLN A 64 3.15 -4.20 4.45
N PRO A 65 3.67 -5.09 5.31
CA PRO A 65 5.11 -5.39 5.34
C PRO A 65 5.60 -6.06 4.05
N ALA A 66 4.76 -6.84 3.36
CA ALA A 66 5.12 -7.44 2.08
C ALA A 66 5.43 -6.39 1.02
N ILE A 67 4.53 -5.43 0.78
CA ILE A 67 4.70 -4.39 -0.26
C ILE A 67 5.89 -3.49 0.07
N LEU A 68 6.05 -3.11 1.34
CA LEU A 68 7.20 -2.33 1.79
C LEU A 68 8.52 -3.07 1.51
N THR A 69 8.58 -4.36 1.87
CA THR A 69 9.79 -5.17 1.68
C THR A 69 10.12 -5.35 0.20
N ALA A 70 9.13 -5.68 -0.63
CA ALA A 70 9.34 -5.85 -2.07
C ALA A 70 9.76 -4.54 -2.75
N SER A 71 9.17 -3.41 -2.36
CA SER A 71 9.53 -2.08 -2.87
C SER A 71 10.99 -1.74 -2.58
N LEU A 72 11.42 -1.99 -1.33
CA LEU A 72 12.78 -1.69 -0.89
C LEU A 72 13.82 -2.72 -1.36
N ALA A 73 13.37 -3.95 -1.68
CA ALA A 73 14.20 -4.94 -2.36
C ALA A 73 14.53 -4.52 -3.80
N VAL A 74 13.56 -3.95 -4.53
CA VAL A 74 13.80 -3.36 -5.86
C VAL A 74 14.71 -2.12 -5.74
N LEU A 75 14.45 -1.25 -4.77
CA LEU A 75 15.28 -0.07 -4.52
C LEU A 75 16.76 -0.44 -4.29
N ALA A 76 17.03 -1.45 -3.46
CA ALA A 76 18.40 -1.89 -3.16
C ALA A 76 19.19 -2.25 -4.44
N GLY A 77 18.53 -2.92 -5.40
CA GLY A 77 19.14 -3.25 -6.70
C GLY A 77 19.42 -2.04 -7.59
N LEU A 78 18.64 -0.96 -7.44
CA LEU A 78 18.86 0.31 -8.16
C LEU A 78 19.99 1.14 -7.53
N GLU A 79 20.06 1.16 -6.20
CA GLU A 79 21.07 1.91 -5.45
C GLU A 79 22.48 1.41 -5.73
N ASP A 80 22.68 0.09 -5.79
CA ASP A 80 23.96 -0.54 -6.12
C ASP A 80 24.45 -0.18 -7.54
N ARG A 81 23.54 0.27 -8.40
CA ARG A 81 23.81 0.72 -9.78
C ARG A 81 23.88 2.25 -9.91
N GLY A 82 23.87 2.98 -8.79
CA GLY A 82 24.02 4.42 -8.76
C GLY A 82 22.77 5.21 -9.19
N VAL A 83 21.61 4.56 -9.33
CA VAL A 83 20.35 5.26 -9.63
C VAL A 83 19.77 5.80 -8.34
N LYS A 84 19.64 7.14 -8.26
CA LYS A 84 19.13 7.83 -7.07
C LYS A 84 18.00 8.78 -7.43
N PRO A 85 16.98 8.92 -6.58
CA PRO A 85 15.91 9.89 -6.78
C PRO A 85 16.34 11.29 -6.30
N ASP A 86 15.81 12.32 -6.96
CA ASP A 86 15.78 13.69 -6.45
C ASP A 86 14.54 13.92 -5.56
N PHE A 87 13.48 13.13 -5.76
CA PHE A 87 12.22 13.21 -5.01
C PHE A 87 11.68 11.82 -4.69
N VAL A 88 11.01 11.70 -3.55
CA VAL A 88 10.29 10.48 -3.17
C VAL A 88 8.86 10.81 -2.75
N ALA A 89 7.93 9.91 -3.02
CA ALA A 89 6.56 9.99 -2.54
C ALA A 89 5.97 8.58 -2.44
N GLY A 90 4.96 8.37 -1.62
CA GLY A 90 4.29 7.09 -1.55
C GLY A 90 2.77 7.20 -1.44
N HIS A 91 2.07 6.28 -2.09
CA HIS A 91 0.61 6.22 -2.01
C HIS A 91 0.20 5.41 -0.78
N SER A 92 -0.43 6.06 0.21
CA SER A 92 -0.93 5.39 1.42
C SER A 92 0.19 4.60 2.13
N LEU A 93 0.14 3.26 2.12
CA LEU A 93 1.23 2.41 2.63
C LEU A 93 2.59 2.72 1.99
N GLY A 94 2.61 3.09 0.71
CA GLY A 94 3.84 3.40 -0.02
C GLY A 94 4.64 4.51 0.64
N GLU A 95 4.00 5.39 1.42
CA GLU A 95 4.66 6.49 2.13
C GLU A 95 5.75 5.98 3.08
N TYR A 96 5.54 4.83 3.72
CA TYR A 96 6.56 4.21 4.57
C TYR A 96 7.77 3.74 3.77
N SER A 97 7.56 3.26 2.53
CA SER A 97 8.68 2.92 1.64
C SER A 97 9.42 4.17 1.19
N ALA A 98 8.70 5.26 0.92
CA ALA A 98 9.29 6.56 0.59
C ALA A 98 10.12 7.12 1.74
N LEU A 99 9.63 7.04 2.98
CA LEU A 99 10.35 7.46 4.18
C LEU A 99 11.64 6.66 4.39
N VAL A 100 11.61 5.34 4.15
CA VAL A 100 12.83 4.52 4.21
C VAL A 100 13.79 4.90 3.08
N CYS A 101 13.29 5.10 1.86
CA CYS A 101 14.10 5.54 0.72
C CYS A 101 14.76 6.91 0.97
N ALA A 102 14.10 7.82 1.69
CA ALA A 102 14.65 9.11 2.10
C ALA A 102 15.63 9.03 3.29
N GLY A 103 15.77 7.86 3.92
CA GLY A 103 16.55 7.68 5.15
C GLY A 103 15.91 8.30 6.40
N ALA A 104 14.61 8.65 6.34
CA ALA A 104 13.88 9.23 7.47
C ALA A 104 13.35 8.18 8.45
N LEU A 105 13.26 6.91 8.02
CA LEU A 105 12.82 5.79 8.84
C LEU A 105 13.73 4.57 8.58
N ASP A 106 14.14 3.87 9.63
CA ASP A 106 14.90 2.63 9.48
C ASP A 106 14.01 1.53 8.88
N PHE A 107 14.60 0.67 8.04
CA PHE A 107 13.87 -0.40 7.36
C PHE A 107 13.24 -1.41 8.32
N VAL A 108 13.98 -1.85 9.34
CA VAL A 108 13.49 -2.86 10.30
C VAL A 108 12.36 -2.28 11.13
N ASP A 109 12.51 -1.04 11.59
CA ASP A 109 11.46 -0.31 12.28
C ASP A 109 10.23 -0.13 11.39
N ALA A 110 10.41 0.25 10.12
CA ALA A 110 9.32 0.41 9.17
C ALA A 110 8.53 -0.88 8.98
N VAL A 111 9.20 -2.04 8.82
CA VAL A 111 8.56 -3.35 8.70
C VAL A 111 7.66 -3.64 9.92
N GLN A 112 8.15 -3.38 11.13
CA GLN A 112 7.40 -3.59 12.37
C GLN A 112 6.22 -2.61 12.52
N VAL A 113 6.44 -1.34 12.15
CA VAL A 113 5.41 -0.30 12.19
C VAL A 113 4.29 -0.62 11.21
N VAL A 114 4.59 -0.98 9.96
CA VAL A 114 3.55 -1.27 8.96
C VAL A 114 2.82 -2.59 9.25
N ARG A 115 3.48 -3.54 9.92
CA ARG A 115 2.81 -4.72 10.47
C ARG A 115 1.74 -4.32 11.49
N LYS A 116 2.12 -3.55 12.51
CA LYS A 116 1.20 -3.05 13.54
C LYS A 116 0.09 -2.18 12.94
N ARG A 117 0.43 -1.31 11.98
CA ARG A 117 -0.56 -0.51 11.24
C ARG A 117 -1.62 -1.39 10.59
N GLY A 118 -1.21 -2.49 9.96
CA GLY A 118 -2.15 -3.42 9.35
C GLY A 118 -3.00 -4.19 10.37
N GLU A 119 -2.44 -4.56 11.52
CA GLU A 119 -3.18 -5.18 12.63
C GLU A 119 -4.24 -4.22 13.19
N PHE A 120 -3.86 -2.98 13.51
CA PHE A 120 -4.77 -1.97 14.02
C PHE A 120 -5.88 -1.63 13.02
N MET A 121 -5.58 -1.62 11.72
CA MET A 121 -6.61 -1.43 10.69
C MET A 121 -7.63 -2.58 10.66
N GLN A 122 -7.19 -3.82 10.89
CA GLN A 122 -8.10 -4.98 10.96
C GLN A 122 -8.92 -5.00 12.25
N GLU A 123 -8.35 -4.53 13.37
CA GLU A 123 -9.04 -4.46 14.66
C GLU A 123 -10.05 -3.31 14.74
N ALA A 124 -9.79 -2.19 14.06
CA ALA A 124 -10.60 -0.98 14.15
C ALA A 124 -12.02 -1.12 13.58
N VAL A 125 -12.23 -2.05 12.64
CA VAL A 125 -13.52 -2.21 11.95
C VAL A 125 -13.86 -3.69 11.88
N ALA A 126 -15.06 -4.05 12.35
CA ALA A 126 -15.55 -5.42 12.26
C ALA A 126 -15.51 -5.91 10.80
N VAL A 127 -15.10 -7.17 10.60
CA VAL A 127 -15.04 -7.78 9.27
C VAL A 127 -16.39 -7.63 8.59
N GLY A 128 -16.40 -6.95 7.44
CA GLY A 128 -17.63 -6.72 6.70
C GLY A 128 -18.38 -5.42 7.00
N ALA A 129 -17.95 -4.61 7.97
CA ALA A 129 -18.65 -3.35 8.26
C ALA A 129 -18.23 -2.20 7.34
N GLY A 130 -16.97 -2.18 6.90
CA GLY A 130 -16.43 -1.17 6.00
C GLY A 130 -16.47 -1.57 4.51
N ALA A 131 -16.44 -0.57 3.64
CA ALA A 131 -16.24 -0.73 2.21
C ALA A 131 -15.46 0.45 1.61
N MET A 132 -14.92 0.24 0.41
CA MET A 132 -14.30 1.27 -0.43
C MET A 132 -14.78 1.08 -1.86
N ALA A 133 -14.96 2.17 -2.59
CA ALA A 133 -15.34 2.15 -4.01
C ALA A 133 -14.59 3.20 -4.80
N ALA A 134 -14.18 2.87 -6.02
CA ALA A 134 -13.61 3.82 -6.96
C ALA A 134 -14.70 4.37 -7.88
N LEU A 135 -14.87 5.70 -7.89
CA LEU A 135 -15.76 6.41 -8.81
C LEU A 135 -14.91 6.99 -9.94
N LEU A 136 -15.22 6.55 -11.17
CA LEU A 136 -14.46 6.89 -12.37
C LEU A 136 -15.23 7.91 -13.22
N GLY A 137 -14.53 8.90 -13.75
CA GLY A 137 -15.08 9.94 -14.63
C GLY A 137 -15.83 11.07 -13.93
N LEU A 138 -15.93 11.05 -12.59
CA LEU A 138 -16.57 12.11 -11.81
C LEU A 138 -15.53 13.09 -11.25
N GLU A 139 -15.89 14.39 -11.29
CA GLU A 139 -15.14 15.44 -10.62
C GLU A 139 -15.32 15.37 -9.10
N VAL A 140 -14.31 15.84 -8.35
CA VAL A 140 -14.29 15.76 -6.87
C VAL A 140 -15.55 16.37 -6.25
N ALA A 141 -15.99 17.54 -6.72
CA ALA A 141 -17.18 18.20 -6.19
C ALA A 141 -18.47 17.39 -6.40
N ALA A 142 -18.56 16.62 -7.49
CA ALA A 142 -19.69 15.73 -7.74
C ALA A 142 -19.65 14.53 -6.78
N VAL A 143 -18.46 13.94 -6.59
CA VAL A 143 -18.28 12.84 -5.62
C VAL A 143 -18.61 13.28 -4.19
N GLU A 144 -18.19 14.47 -3.77
CA GLU A 144 -18.55 15.01 -2.47
C GLU A 144 -20.06 15.22 -2.31
N ALA A 145 -20.78 15.60 -3.38
CA ALA A 145 -22.23 15.69 -3.37
C ALA A 145 -22.89 14.31 -3.23
N VAL A 146 -22.37 13.30 -3.93
CA VAL A 146 -22.78 11.89 -3.78
C VAL A 146 -22.58 11.42 -2.34
N CYS A 147 -21.41 11.67 -1.73
CA CYS A 147 -21.14 11.31 -0.34
C CYS A 147 -22.12 11.99 0.64
N ARG A 148 -22.37 13.30 0.47
CA ARG A 148 -23.33 14.05 1.32
C ARG A 148 -24.74 13.48 1.23
N GLU A 149 -25.18 13.09 0.04
CA GLU A 149 -26.50 12.49 -0.12
C GLU A 149 -26.53 11.07 0.48
N ALA A 150 -25.49 10.28 0.25
CA ALA A 150 -25.35 8.93 0.77
C ALA A 150 -25.20 8.83 2.30
N ALA A 151 -24.79 9.93 2.95
CA ALA A 151 -24.60 10.01 4.40
C ALA A 151 -25.87 9.66 5.22
N ALA A 152 -27.06 9.70 4.60
CA ALA A 152 -28.29 9.21 5.22
C ALA A 152 -28.27 7.71 5.56
N ALA A 153 -27.37 6.93 4.97
CA ALA A 153 -27.21 5.48 5.19
C ALA A 153 -25.98 5.10 6.04
N GLY A 154 -25.27 6.07 6.62
CA GLY A 154 -24.07 5.87 7.44
C GLY A 154 -22.91 6.76 7.01
N VAL A 155 -21.73 6.57 7.60
CA VAL A 155 -20.53 7.36 7.25
C VAL A 155 -20.01 6.97 5.86
N VAL A 156 -19.80 7.95 4.98
CA VAL A 156 -19.08 7.78 3.69
C VAL A 156 -18.40 9.09 3.30
N GLU A 157 -17.12 8.99 2.95
CA GLU A 157 -16.27 10.15 2.69
C GLU A 157 -15.37 9.89 1.48
N VAL A 158 -14.87 10.98 0.88
CA VAL A 158 -13.77 10.92 -0.09
C VAL A 158 -12.51 10.48 0.64
N ALA A 159 -11.96 9.34 0.26
CA ALA A 159 -10.77 8.74 0.87
C ALA A 159 -9.50 9.00 0.05
N ASN A 160 -9.58 8.96 -1.28
CA ASN A 160 -8.42 9.22 -2.14
C ASN A 160 -8.78 10.07 -3.36
N LEU A 161 -7.96 11.08 -3.64
CA LEU A 161 -7.93 11.82 -4.90
C LEU A 161 -6.73 11.31 -5.71
N ASN A 162 -6.94 10.27 -6.53
CA ASN A 162 -5.82 9.57 -7.17
C ASN A 162 -5.36 10.26 -8.46
N ALA A 163 -6.31 10.65 -9.31
CA ALA A 163 -6.09 11.33 -10.57
C ALA A 163 -7.35 12.11 -10.97
N PRO A 164 -7.28 13.04 -11.94
CA PRO A 164 -8.47 13.62 -12.54
C PRO A 164 -9.45 12.52 -12.99
N GLY A 165 -10.69 12.57 -12.48
CA GLY A 165 -11.70 11.55 -12.74
C GLY A 165 -11.47 10.19 -12.07
N GLN A 166 -10.55 10.06 -11.10
CA GLN A 166 -10.39 8.83 -10.30
C GLN A 166 -10.38 9.18 -8.81
N VAL A 167 -11.55 9.04 -8.18
CA VAL A 167 -11.76 9.31 -6.76
C VAL A 167 -12.18 8.03 -6.05
N VAL A 168 -11.62 7.77 -4.88
CA VAL A 168 -12.02 6.65 -4.03
C VAL A 168 -12.82 7.19 -2.86
N ILE A 169 -13.96 6.58 -2.60
CA ILE A 169 -14.77 6.79 -1.40
C ILE A 169 -14.58 5.62 -0.42
N ALA A 170 -14.69 5.88 0.87
CA ALA A 170 -14.63 4.86 1.91
C ALA A 170 -15.61 5.19 3.03
N GLY A 171 -16.08 4.16 3.72
CA GLY A 171 -16.99 4.32 4.84
C GLY A 171 -17.66 3.03 5.26
N GLU A 172 -18.80 3.17 5.92
CA GLU A 172 -19.71 2.07 6.21
C GLU A 172 -20.27 1.47 4.93
N ARG A 173 -20.40 0.15 4.90
CA ARG A 173 -20.80 -0.59 3.69
C ARG A 173 -22.10 -0.07 3.07
N ALA A 174 -23.14 0.10 3.88
CA ALA A 174 -24.43 0.57 3.40
C ALA A 174 -24.35 1.99 2.79
N ALA A 175 -23.54 2.87 3.37
CA ALA A 175 -23.34 4.22 2.86
C ALA A 175 -22.53 4.23 1.55
N VAL A 176 -21.50 3.39 1.43
CA VAL A 176 -20.73 3.21 0.20
C VAL A 176 -21.61 2.61 -0.92
N GLU A 177 -22.41 1.59 -0.62
CA GLU A 177 -23.34 0.99 -1.58
C GLU A 177 -24.40 2.00 -2.05
N ARG A 178 -24.93 2.82 -1.14
CA ARG A 178 -25.84 3.91 -1.50
C ARG A 178 -25.14 4.95 -2.40
N ALA A 179 -23.91 5.34 -2.06
CA ALA A 179 -23.12 6.28 -2.88
C ALA A 179 -22.90 5.74 -4.30
N MET A 180 -22.59 4.45 -4.44
CA MET A 180 -22.44 3.79 -5.74
C MET A 180 -23.74 3.75 -6.56
N ALA A 181 -24.91 3.75 -5.92
CA ALA A 181 -26.20 3.78 -6.62
C ALA A 181 -26.62 5.18 -7.10
N ILE A 182 -26.05 6.24 -6.51
CA ILE A 182 -26.30 7.64 -6.89
C ILE A 182 -25.34 8.06 -8.02
N ALA A 183 -24.08 7.63 -7.93
CA ALA A 183 -22.99 7.95 -8.86
C ALA A 183 -23.22 7.35 -10.25
#